data_AF-X6LIC2-F1
#
_entry.id   AF-X6LIC2-F1
#
_cell.length_a   1.000
_cell.length_b   1.000
_cell.length_c   1.000
_cell.angle_alpha   90.00
_cell.angle_beta   90.00
_cell.angle_gamma   90.00
#
_symmetry.space_group_name_H-M   'P 1'
#
loop_
_entity.id
_entity.type
_entity.pdbx_description
1 polymer ?
#
loop_
_entity_poly.entity_id
_entity_poly.type
_entity_poly.pdbx_seq_one_letter_code
_entity_poly.pdbx_strand_id
1 'polypeptide(L)'
;NRTLCAKSIGYFSMKLKKKHLDDVFGCLNGLEDENECIGALCKQSLETILTKLNDKQLDRVFSAFIHGLKDTNKRDRESYAESLGITATKASEKQLEKVVNALMSGLRDTNSGVRISCAESLGVISEKLNEKQLEG
;
A
#
# COMPACT_ATOMS: atom_id res chain seq x y z
N ASN A 1 5.59 11.54 -0.76
CA ASN A 1 6.30 10.35 -1.29
C ASN A 1 7.35 9.70 -0.41
N ARG A 2 8.21 10.41 0.35
CA ARG A 2 9.23 9.75 1.21
C ARG A 2 8.72 9.07 2.47
N THR A 3 7.81 9.74 3.16
CA THR A 3 7.17 9.22 4.39
C THR A 3 6.37 7.96 4.14
N LEU A 4 5.85 7.81 2.93
CA LEU A 4 4.99 6.70 2.54
C LEU A 4 5.74 5.38 2.47
N CYS A 5 6.83 5.36 1.71
CA CYS A 5 7.53 4.11 1.49
C CYS A 5 8.28 3.65 2.74
N ALA A 6 8.83 4.57 3.54
CA ALA A 6 9.40 4.23 4.84
C ALA A 6 8.36 3.59 5.78
N LYS A 7 7.10 4.03 5.74
CA LYS A 7 6.02 3.47 6.56
C LYS A 7 5.49 2.13 6.03
N SER A 8 5.24 2.01 4.73
CA SER A 8 4.81 0.74 4.14
C SER A 8 5.90 -0.32 4.32
N ILE A 9 7.16 0.02 4.03
CA ILE A 9 8.32 -0.86 4.26
C ILE A 9 8.48 -1.16 5.76
N GLY A 10 8.34 -0.17 6.64
CA GLY A 10 8.38 -0.38 8.10
C GLY A 10 7.31 -1.36 8.58
N TYR A 11 6.10 -1.29 8.04
CA TYR A 11 5.03 -2.25 8.30
C TYR A 11 5.39 -3.66 7.80
N PHE A 12 5.88 -3.79 6.57
CA PHE A 12 6.34 -5.07 6.01
C PHE A 12 7.48 -5.66 6.85
N SER A 13 8.42 -4.84 7.30
CA SER A 13 9.56 -5.21 8.15
C SER A 13 9.13 -5.69 9.55
N MET A 14 8.08 -5.10 10.14
CA MET A 14 7.57 -5.55 11.45
C MET A 14 6.77 -6.86 11.39
N LYS A 15 6.14 -7.18 10.25
CA LYS A 15 5.15 -8.28 10.15
C LYS A 15 5.59 -9.50 9.33
N LEU A 16 6.57 -9.39 8.42
CA LEU A 16 7.09 -10.54 7.66
C LEU A 16 8.20 -11.25 8.46
N LYS A 17 8.03 -12.56 8.69
CA LYS A 17 9.00 -13.38 9.43
C LYS A 17 10.40 -13.33 8.76
N LYS A 18 11.44 -13.27 9.61
CA LYS A 18 12.91 -13.23 9.40
C LYS A 18 13.53 -13.67 8.05
N LYS A 19 12.91 -14.55 7.27
CA LYS A 19 13.52 -15.16 6.07
C LYS A 19 13.45 -14.30 4.79
N HIS A 20 12.65 -13.23 4.78
CA HIS A 20 12.57 -12.28 3.64
C HIS A 20 13.20 -10.92 3.95
N LEU A 21 13.81 -10.75 5.14
CA LEU A 21 14.32 -9.47 5.64
C LEU A 21 15.70 -9.10 5.10
N ASP A 22 16.58 -10.07 4.80
CA ASP A 22 17.97 -9.77 4.41
C ASP A 22 18.06 -9.09 3.04
N ASP A 23 17.24 -9.51 2.06
CA ASP A 23 17.13 -8.85 0.76
C ASP A 23 16.57 -7.42 0.89
N VAL A 24 15.64 -7.22 1.84
CA VAL A 24 14.98 -5.93 2.09
C VAL A 24 15.95 -4.96 2.78
N PHE A 25 16.76 -5.44 3.74
CA PHE A 25 17.79 -4.63 4.38
C PHE A 25 18.95 -4.30 3.43
N GLY A 26 19.30 -5.20 2.50
CA GLY A 26 20.29 -4.91 1.45
C GLY A 26 19.91 -3.71 0.58
N CYS A 27 18.62 -3.58 0.23
CA CYS A 27 18.11 -2.41 -0.49
C CYS A 27 18.04 -1.14 0.39
N LEU A 28 17.87 -1.28 1.70
CA LEU A 28 17.76 -0.15 2.64
C LEU A 28 19.12 0.42 3.08
N ASN A 29 20.17 -0.41 3.16
CA ASN A 29 21.50 0.03 3.61
C ASN A 29 22.23 0.95 2.61
N GLY A 30 21.69 1.13 1.40
CA GLY A 30 22.21 2.08 0.40
C GLY A 30 21.54 3.47 0.43
N LEU A 31 20.67 3.75 1.42
CA LEU A 31 19.82 4.94 1.49
C LEU A 31 20.47 6.18 2.12
N GLU A 32 21.79 6.21 2.30
CA GLU A 32 22.43 7.30 3.03
C GLU A 32 22.63 8.60 2.23
N ASP A 33 22.29 8.64 0.93
CA ASP A 33 22.44 9.90 0.19
C ASP A 33 21.37 10.23 -0.88
N GLU A 34 21.12 11.54 -0.97
CA GLU A 34 20.34 12.30 -1.95
C GLU A 34 18.81 12.09 -2.07
N ASN A 35 18.08 13.07 -1.49
CA ASN A 35 17.09 13.89 -2.23
C ASN A 35 15.97 13.22 -3.05
N GLU A 36 16.37 12.72 -4.21
CA GLU A 36 15.53 12.47 -5.39
C GLU A 36 15.54 10.98 -5.77
N CYS A 37 16.63 10.28 -5.44
CA CYS A 37 16.79 8.83 -5.61
C CYS A 37 15.95 8.01 -4.61
N ILE A 38 15.76 8.52 -3.40
CA ILE A 38 15.09 7.78 -2.32
C ILE A 38 13.66 7.37 -2.70
N GLY A 39 12.90 8.24 -3.39
CA GLY A 39 11.51 7.92 -3.78
C GLY A 39 11.42 6.79 -4.81
N ALA A 40 12.30 6.79 -5.81
CA ALA A 40 12.36 5.78 -6.87
C ALA A 40 12.87 4.44 -6.33
N LEU A 41 13.94 4.44 -5.53
CA LEU A 41 14.50 3.25 -4.91
C LEU A 41 13.54 2.60 -3.92
N CYS A 42 12.81 3.42 -3.17
CA CYS A 42 11.73 2.98 -2.28
C CYS A 42 10.60 2.28 -3.06
N LYS A 43 10.12 2.90 -4.15
CA LYS A 43 9.10 2.30 -5.02
C LYS A 43 9.59 0.98 -5.60
N GLN A 44 10.84 0.93 -6.08
CA GLN A 44 11.44 -0.29 -6.64
C GLN A 44 11.60 -1.40 -5.59
N SER A 45 11.98 -1.05 -4.36
CA SER A 45 12.08 -1.99 -3.24
C SER A 45 10.72 -2.56 -2.88
N LEU A 46 9.69 -1.70 -2.81
CA LEU A 46 8.31 -2.10 -2.55
C LEU A 46 7.79 -3.01 -3.68
N GLU A 47 7.99 -2.64 -4.95
CA GLU A 47 7.64 -3.48 -6.10
C GLU A 47 8.33 -4.85 -6.04
N THR A 48 9.62 -4.89 -5.69
CA THR A 48 10.39 -6.13 -5.53
C THR A 48 9.87 -7.00 -4.39
N ILE A 49 9.44 -6.40 -3.27
CA ILE A 49 8.81 -7.14 -2.17
C ILE A 49 7.48 -7.73 -2.64
N LEU A 50 6.65 -6.93 -3.31
CA LEU A 50 5.33 -7.34 -3.75
C LEU A 50 5.37 -8.47 -4.79
N THR A 51 6.37 -8.49 -5.68
CA THR A 51 6.53 -9.60 -6.65
C THR A 51 6.95 -10.92 -6.01
N LYS A 52 7.52 -10.89 -4.80
CA LYS A 52 7.89 -12.10 -4.03
C LYS A 52 6.74 -12.65 -3.17
N LEU A 53 5.63 -11.92 -3.02
CA LEU A 53 4.48 -12.38 -2.23
C LEU A 53 3.54 -13.26 -3.07
N ASN A 54 3.04 -14.35 -2.49
CA ASN A 54 1.94 -15.10 -3.06
C ASN A 54 0.57 -14.50 -2.67
N ASP A 55 -0.49 -14.92 -3.35
CA ASP A 55 -1.87 -14.44 -3.13
C ASP A 55 -2.31 -14.48 -1.66
N LYS A 56 -1.96 -15.55 -0.93
CA LYS A 56 -2.33 -15.68 0.49
C LYS A 56 -1.60 -14.68 1.38
N GLN A 57 -0.33 -14.38 1.07
CA GLN A 57 0.44 -13.36 1.78
C GLN A 57 -0.10 -11.97 1.45
N LEU A 58 -0.43 -11.71 0.18
CA LEU A 58 -0.96 -10.44 -0.25
C LEU A 58 -2.36 -10.16 0.34
N ASP A 59 -3.22 -11.18 0.46
CA ASP A 59 -4.53 -11.05 1.11
C ASP A 59 -4.41 -10.67 2.60
N ARG A 60 -3.36 -11.15 3.29
CA ARG A 60 -3.06 -10.74 4.68
C ARG A 60 -2.62 -9.28 4.77
N VAL A 61 -1.81 -8.83 3.81
CA VAL A 61 -1.36 -7.44 3.73
C VAL A 61 -2.56 -6.52 3.50
N PHE A 62 -3.42 -6.84 2.53
CA PHE A 62 -4.66 -6.08 2.29
C PHE A 62 -5.57 -6.07 3.51
N SER A 63 -5.79 -7.22 4.15
CA SER A 63 -6.63 -7.28 5.36
C SER A 63 -6.11 -6.36 6.47
N ALA A 64 -4.79 -6.28 6.63
CA ALA A 64 -4.20 -5.41 7.64
C ALA A 64 -4.30 -3.93 7.28
N PHE A 65 -4.03 -3.55 6.02
CA PHE A 65 -4.16 -2.16 5.60
C PHE A 65 -5.61 -1.68 5.64
N ILE A 66 -6.56 -2.53 5.24
CA ILE A 66 -8.00 -2.26 5.37
C ILE A 66 -8.40 -2.05 6.83
N HIS A 67 -7.85 -2.84 7.76
CA HIS A 67 -8.06 -2.61 9.19
C HIS A 67 -7.46 -1.27 9.65
N GLY A 68 -6.28 -0.91 9.13
CA GLY A 68 -5.62 0.37 9.40
C GLY A 68 -6.40 1.61 8.93
N LEU A 69 -7.28 1.49 7.94
CA LEU A 69 -8.22 2.56 7.58
C LEU A 69 -9.22 2.92 8.70
N LYS A 70 -9.28 2.13 9.78
CA LYS A 70 -10.11 2.42 10.96
C LYS A 70 -9.30 2.97 12.13
N ASP A 71 -8.03 3.29 11.93
CA ASP A 71 -7.18 3.84 12.98
C ASP A 71 -7.72 5.18 13.50
N THR A 72 -7.54 5.44 14.79
CA THR A 72 -7.92 6.71 15.42
C THR A 72 -7.11 7.89 14.87
N ASN A 73 -5.85 7.66 14.48
CA ASN A 73 -4.96 8.66 13.94
C ASN A 73 -5.19 8.84 12.44
N LYS A 74 -5.63 10.05 12.06
CA LYS A 74 -5.85 10.42 10.65
C LYS A 74 -4.62 10.22 9.76
N ARG A 75 -3.40 10.43 10.30
CA ARG A 75 -2.16 10.28 9.53
C ARG A 75 -1.86 8.83 9.20
N ASP A 76 -2.28 7.91 10.07
CA ASP A 76 -2.12 6.49 9.84
C ASP A 76 -3.17 6.01 8.84
N ARG A 77 -4.43 6.44 8.97
CA ARG A 77 -5.47 6.18 7.96
C ARG A 77 -5.07 6.65 6.56
N GLU A 78 -4.55 7.87 6.44
CA GLU A 78 -4.01 8.45 5.20
C GLU A 78 -2.91 7.55 4.62
N SER A 79 -1.93 7.16 5.46
CA SER A 79 -0.82 6.29 5.05
C SER A 79 -1.29 4.90 4.59
N TYR A 80 -2.31 4.32 5.24
CA TYR A 80 -2.88 3.03 4.87
C TYR A 80 -3.67 3.11 3.55
N ALA A 81 -4.40 4.20 3.32
CA ALA A 81 -5.10 4.42 2.05
C ALA A 81 -4.12 4.46 0.87
N GLU A 82 -3.04 5.25 1.00
CA GLU A 82 -2.00 5.34 -0.03
C GLU A 82 -1.29 4.00 -0.25
N SER A 83 -0.98 3.28 0.84
CA SER A 83 -0.35 1.96 0.77
C SER A 83 -1.23 0.92 0.06
N LEU A 84 -2.56 1.00 0.23
CA LEU A 84 -3.51 0.14 -0.46
C LEU A 84 -3.45 0.36 -1.98
N GLY A 85 -3.45 1.61 -2.45
CA GLY A 85 -3.37 1.91 -3.89
C GLY A 85 -2.12 1.32 -4.54
N ILE A 86 -0.95 1.53 -3.93
CA ILE A 86 0.32 1.00 -4.45
C ILE A 86 0.31 -0.54 -4.45
N THR A 87 -0.11 -1.15 -3.35
CA THR A 87 -0.08 -2.61 -3.20
C THR A 87 -1.09 -3.30 -4.11
N ALA A 88 -2.24 -2.66 -4.37
CA ALA A 88 -3.29 -3.19 -5.22
C ALA A 88 -2.92 -3.19 -6.71
N THR A 89 -1.85 -2.51 -7.12
CA THR A 89 -1.27 -2.70 -8.47
C THR A 89 -0.81 -4.14 -8.73
N LYS A 90 -0.60 -4.95 -7.68
CA LYS A 90 -0.25 -6.38 -7.78
C LYS A 90 -1.38 -7.32 -7.34
N ALA A 91 -2.57 -6.80 -7.04
CA ALA A 91 -3.71 -7.61 -6.62
C ALA A 91 -4.26 -8.48 -7.76
N SER A 92 -4.78 -9.66 -7.39
CA SER A 92 -5.72 -10.41 -8.25
C SER A 92 -7.09 -9.75 -8.27
N GLU A 93 -7.94 -10.06 -9.25
CA GLU A 93 -9.30 -9.49 -9.37
C GLU A 93 -10.10 -9.64 -8.07
N LYS A 94 -10.03 -10.83 -7.44
CA LYS A 94 -10.72 -11.13 -6.18
C LYS A 94 -10.23 -10.26 -5.01
N GLN A 95 -8.95 -9.94 -4.97
CA GLN A 95 -8.38 -9.07 -3.93
C GLN A 95 -8.72 -7.61 -4.20
N LEU A 96 -8.72 -7.22 -5.47
CA LEU A 96 -8.99 -5.85 -5.91
C LEU A 96 -10.38 -5.39 -5.49
N GLU A 97 -11.39 -6.27 -5.58
CA GLU A 97 -12.75 -5.99 -5.09
C GLU A 97 -12.77 -5.56 -3.61
N LYS A 98 -12.04 -6.28 -2.74
CA LYS A 98 -11.95 -5.94 -1.31
C LYS A 98 -11.29 -4.58 -1.10
N VAL A 99 -10.23 -4.30 -1.85
CA VAL A 99 -9.48 -3.04 -1.75
C VAL A 99 -10.33 -1.87 -2.22
N VAL A 100 -11.00 -2.00 -3.36
CA VAL A 100 -11.88 -0.98 -3.94
C VAL A 100 -12.99 -0.64 -2.97
N ASN A 101 -13.69 -1.64 -2.42
CA ASN A 101 -14.74 -1.43 -1.42
C ASN A 101 -14.23 -0.67 -0.18
N ALA A 102 -13.03 -1.01 0.30
CA ALA A 102 -12.41 -0.33 1.42
C ALA A 102 -12.03 1.13 1.10
N LEU A 103 -11.45 1.39 -0.07
CA LEU A 103 -11.09 2.73 -0.52
C LEU A 103 -12.34 3.60 -0.76
N MET A 104 -13.40 3.05 -1.36
CA MET A 104 -14.69 3.72 -1.52
C MET A 104 -15.30 4.10 -0.17
N SER A 105 -15.24 3.22 0.82
CA SER A 105 -15.65 3.58 2.19
C SER A 105 -14.80 4.73 2.76
N GLY A 106 -13.51 4.76 2.47
CA GLY A 106 -12.60 5.83 2.91
C GLY A 106 -12.85 7.19 2.25
N LEU A 107 -13.53 7.25 1.10
CA LEU A 107 -14.00 8.52 0.51
C LEU A 107 -15.02 9.24 1.40
N ARG A 108 -15.61 8.56 2.39
CA ARG A 108 -16.52 9.14 3.39
C ARG A 108 -15.82 9.46 4.72
N ASP A 109 -14.50 9.37 4.80
CA ASP A 109 -13.76 9.70 6.03
C ASP A 109 -13.95 11.17 6.43
N THR A 110 -14.03 11.41 7.73
CA THR A 110 -14.10 12.75 8.32
C THR A 110 -12.93 13.64 7.93
N ASN A 111 -11.74 13.07 7.71
CA ASN A 111 -10.54 13.80 7.37
C ASN A 111 -10.34 13.93 5.85
N SER A 112 -10.10 15.15 5.38
CA SER A 112 -9.90 15.43 3.94
C SER A 112 -8.66 14.75 3.35
N GLY A 113 -7.57 14.63 4.11
CA GLY A 113 -6.36 13.94 3.65
C GLY A 113 -6.63 12.48 3.33
N VAL A 114 -7.32 11.78 4.22
CA VAL A 114 -7.73 10.39 4.00
C VAL A 114 -8.61 10.25 2.75
N ARG A 115 -9.58 11.16 2.56
CA ARG A 115 -10.44 11.15 1.36
C ARG A 115 -9.63 11.34 0.07
N ILE A 116 -8.68 12.28 0.06
CA ILE A 116 -7.80 12.53 -1.09
C ILE A 116 -6.97 11.29 -1.39
N SER A 117 -6.29 10.73 -0.38
CA SER A 117 -5.48 9.52 -0.53
C SER A 117 -6.28 8.32 -1.06
N CYS A 118 -7.53 8.15 -0.61
CA CYS A 118 -8.42 7.12 -1.15
C CYS A 118 -8.77 7.36 -2.62
N ALA A 119 -9.09 8.60 -3.00
CA ALA A 119 -9.41 8.95 -4.38
C ALA A 119 -8.20 8.76 -5.32
N GLU A 120 -7.02 9.20 -4.89
CA GLU A 120 -5.78 8.99 -5.63
C GLU A 120 -5.46 7.51 -5.80
N SER A 121 -5.64 6.72 -4.73
CA SER A 121 -5.42 5.27 -4.76
C SER A 121 -6.38 4.54 -5.70
N LEU A 122 -7.64 4.96 -5.74
CA LEU A 122 -8.63 4.47 -6.73
C LEU A 122 -8.21 4.84 -8.15
N GLY A 123 -7.71 6.06 -8.37
CA GLY A 123 -7.15 6.50 -9.64
C GLY A 123 -5.99 5.61 -10.09
N VAL A 124 -5.04 5.31 -9.19
CA VAL A 124 -3.87 4.45 -9.47
C VAL A 124 -4.26 3.04 -9.91
N ILE A 125 -5.34 2.48 -9.36
CA ILE A 125 -5.78 1.12 -9.69
C ILE A 125 -6.88 1.06 -10.75
N SER A 126 -7.34 2.21 -11.25
CA SER A 126 -8.48 2.31 -12.18
C SER A 126 -8.31 1.47 -13.45
N GLU A 127 -7.11 1.45 -14.03
CA GLU A 127 -6.78 0.66 -15.22
C GLU A 127 -6.88 -0.87 -15.00
N LYS A 128 -6.93 -1.31 -13.74
CA LYS A 128 -7.10 -2.71 -13.36
C LYS A 128 -8.53 -3.08 -13.01
N LEU A 129 -9.41 -2.10 -12.87
CA LEU A 129 -10.81 -2.34 -12.55
C LEU A 129 -11.53 -2.84 -13.79
N ASN A 130 -12.27 -3.94 -13.63
CA ASN A 130 -13.26 -4.36 -14.62
C ASN A 130 -14.62 -3.72 -14.30
N GLU A 131 -15.55 -3.76 -15.26
CA GLU A 131 -16.88 -3.13 -15.12
C GLU A 131 -17.61 -3.53 -13.83
N LYS A 132 -17.47 -4.80 -13.41
CA LYS A 132 -18.07 -5.33 -12.17
C LYS A 132 -17.60 -4.63 -10.90
N GLN A 133 -16.41 -4.04 -10.91
CA GLN A 133 -15.83 -3.35 -9.75
C GLN A 133 -16.17 -1.86 -9.72
N LEU A 134 -16.77 -1.32 -10.78
CA LEU A 134 -17.18 0.07 -10.91
C LEU A 134 -18.68 0.28 -10.63
N GLU A 135 -19.46 -0.80 -10.52
CA GLU A 135 -20.91 -0.77 -10.28
C GLU A 135 -21.30 -0.66 -8.79
N GLY A 136 -20.34 -0.43 -7.89
CA GLY A 136 -20.52 -0.41 -6.43
C GLY A 136 -21.16 0.85 -5.84
#